data_AF-A0A2S9HNR1-F1
#
_entry.id   AF-A0A2S9HNR1-F1
#
_cell.length_a   1.000
_cell.length_b   1.000
_cell.length_c   1.000
_cell.angle_alpha   90.00
_cell.angle_beta   90.00
_cell.angle_gamma   90.00
#
_symmetry.space_group_name_H-M   'P 1'
#
loop_
_entity.id
_entity.type
_entity.pdbx_description
1 polymer ?
#
loop_
_entity_poly.entity_id
_entity_poly.type
_entity_poly.pdbx_seq_one_letter_code
_entity_poly.pdbx_strand_id
1 'polypeptide(L)'
;MKVARTVLSGGKDGDNFKVIPIATVQESLQFYAETAGNRLSYLLRSCTARRSAFRFERVKPGRDRLAGSMCNTKKIIRKGEREMNKDIQFLKELQQELKTQEIDCQAAPRFWTLMDYKWVVTAEGHHDRISLFFMDDCKAVIVEEYIEDIISGQLEHELTEERIEELKEMREYESEEGLVEWIKENIDDDCYLIYEEEVSFIVQDTMFLTKEDAKKHIEDNGHHYTKQVHTYAMTAWRSPKVERLLNILEIIDWESISTK
;
A
#
# COMPACT_ATOMS: atom_id res chain seq x y z
N MET A 1 21.95 -23.73 -39.96
CA MET A 1 23.39 -23.96 -40.19
C MET A 1 24.14 -23.67 -38.88
N LYS A 2 24.97 -24.63 -38.45
CA LYS A 2 25.88 -24.64 -37.28
C LYS A 2 25.28 -24.48 -35.88
N VAL A 3 24.95 -25.65 -35.32
CA VAL A 3 24.99 -26.00 -33.90
C VAL A 3 26.46 -26.12 -33.48
N ALA A 4 26.81 -25.65 -32.28
CA ALA A 4 28.01 -26.09 -31.57
C ALA A 4 27.66 -26.36 -30.10
N ARG A 5 27.66 -27.66 -29.74
CA ARG A 5 27.79 -28.14 -28.37
C ARG A 5 29.26 -28.21 -28.01
N THR A 6 29.63 -27.86 -26.77
CA THR A 6 30.77 -28.49 -26.11
C THR A 6 30.44 -28.75 -24.64
N VAL A 7 30.82 -29.93 -24.21
CA VAL A 7 30.51 -30.63 -22.96
C VAL A 7 31.61 -30.37 -21.93
N LEU A 8 31.26 -30.54 -20.66
CA LEU A 8 32.05 -30.44 -19.44
C LEU A 8 33.33 -31.31 -19.44
N SER A 9 34.42 -30.76 -18.90
CA SER A 9 35.54 -31.46 -18.23
C SER A 9 36.08 -30.50 -17.17
N GLY A 10 36.10 -30.79 -15.86
CA GLY A 10 36.75 -31.94 -15.24
C GLY A 10 38.18 -31.53 -14.87
N GLY A 11 38.40 -31.08 -13.63
CA GLY A 11 39.72 -30.73 -13.09
C GLY A 11 39.65 -30.51 -11.59
N LYS A 12 40.09 -31.51 -10.83
CA LYS A 12 40.35 -31.45 -9.39
C LYS A 12 41.69 -30.75 -9.13
N ASP A 13 41.80 -30.27 -7.90
CA ASP A 13 43.02 -29.96 -7.15
C ASP A 13 43.64 -28.56 -7.36
N GLY A 14 43.49 -27.76 -6.29
CA GLY A 14 44.55 -26.87 -5.80
C GLY A 14 44.81 -25.61 -6.60
N ASP A 15 44.00 -24.57 -6.37
CA ASP A 15 44.49 -23.20 -6.45
C ASP A 15 43.85 -22.31 -5.39
N ASN A 16 44.72 -21.68 -4.61
CA ASN A 16 44.41 -20.67 -3.62
C ASN A 16 43.70 -19.49 -4.28
N PHE A 17 42.39 -19.36 -4.05
CA PHE A 17 41.72 -18.09 -4.30
C PHE A 17 42.27 -17.05 -3.31
N LYS A 18 43.06 -16.11 -3.83
CA LYS A 18 43.33 -14.84 -3.15
C LYS A 18 41.97 -14.17 -2.89
N VAL A 19 41.55 -14.20 -1.64
CA VAL A 19 40.53 -13.30 -1.12
C VAL A 19 41.13 -11.89 -1.20
N ILE A 20 40.64 -11.10 -2.17
CA ILE A 20 40.90 -9.66 -2.19
C ILE A 20 39.97 -9.05 -1.13
N PRO A 21 40.48 -8.24 -0.18
CA PRO A 21 39.62 -7.57 0.77
C PRO A 21 38.73 -6.57 0.03
N ILE A 22 37.42 -6.71 0.19
CA ILE A 22 36.44 -5.70 -0.22
C ILE A 22 36.65 -4.50 0.69
N ALA A 23 37.37 -3.52 0.16
CA ALA A 23 37.49 -2.20 0.75
C ALA A 23 36.14 -1.49 0.66
N THR A 24 35.81 -0.88 1.78
CA THR A 24 34.58 -0.22 2.15
C THR A 24 34.37 1.10 1.39
N VAL A 25 33.09 1.40 1.17
CA VAL A 25 32.46 2.70 0.86
C VAL A 25 32.65 3.25 -0.56
N GLN A 26 31.61 2.99 -1.33
CA GLN A 26 31.21 3.59 -2.59
C GLN A 26 30.34 4.83 -2.27
N GLU A 27 30.84 6.04 -2.52
CA GLU A 27 30.00 7.24 -2.66
C GLU A 27 29.95 7.62 -4.15
N SER A 28 28.98 7.01 -4.83
CA SER A 28 28.46 7.47 -6.11
C SER A 28 27.21 8.31 -5.84
N LEU A 29 27.29 9.62 -6.06
CA LEU A 29 26.12 10.48 -6.21
C LEU A 29 26.30 11.29 -7.49
N GLN A 30 25.57 10.89 -8.51
CA GLN A 30 25.42 11.59 -9.79
C GLN A 30 23.98 12.10 -9.89
N PHE A 31 23.85 13.34 -10.39
CA PHE A 31 22.65 13.99 -10.96
C PHE A 31 21.55 14.44 -9.98
N TYR A 32 20.98 15.66 -10.01
CA TYR A 32 20.58 16.56 -11.11
C TYR A 32 20.60 18.05 -10.69
N ALA A 33 20.92 18.97 -11.60
CA ALA A 33 20.17 20.22 -11.86
C ALA A 33 20.82 21.03 -13.01
N GLU A 34 19.97 21.49 -13.91
CA GLU A 34 20.25 21.95 -15.27
C GLU A 34 20.74 23.41 -15.41
N THR A 35 21.42 23.63 -16.55
CA THR A 35 21.54 24.85 -17.39
C THR A 35 21.26 26.25 -16.80
N ALA A 36 22.30 27.10 -16.79
CA ALA A 36 22.40 28.32 -17.63
C ALA A 36 23.42 29.33 -17.05
N GLY A 37 24.39 29.73 -17.88
CA GLY A 37 24.96 31.10 -17.97
C GLY A 37 25.54 31.83 -16.74
N ASN A 38 26.81 32.24 -16.90
CA ASN A 38 27.46 33.47 -16.42
C ASN A 38 28.42 33.45 -15.20
N ARG A 39 29.71 33.61 -15.55
CA ARG A 39 30.78 34.47 -14.97
C ARG A 39 30.69 34.94 -13.51
N LEU A 40 31.81 34.78 -12.78
CA LEU A 40 32.63 35.80 -12.07
C LEU A 40 33.42 35.08 -10.96
N SER A 41 34.72 35.24 -10.68
CA SER A 41 35.87 35.90 -11.29
C SER A 41 37.08 35.44 -10.46
N TYR A 42 38.10 34.87 -11.10
CA TYR A 42 39.41 34.63 -10.47
C TYR A 42 40.20 35.94 -10.45
N LEU A 43 40.69 36.35 -9.28
CA LEU A 43 41.64 37.46 -9.16
C LEU A 43 42.93 36.95 -8.51
N LEU A 44 43.86 36.61 -9.39
CA LEU A 44 45.29 36.47 -9.13
C LEU A 44 45.83 37.74 -8.47
N ARG A 45 46.45 37.62 -7.30
CA ARG A 45 47.43 38.61 -6.83
C ARG A 45 48.82 38.01 -6.91
N SER A 46 49.59 38.56 -7.85
CA SER A 46 51.03 38.44 -8.00
C SER A 46 51.76 38.93 -6.74
N CYS A 47 52.66 38.12 -6.18
CA CYS A 47 53.64 38.56 -5.19
C CYS A 47 55.05 38.48 -5.79
N THR A 48 55.58 39.66 -6.13
CA THR A 48 57.00 39.93 -6.41
C THR A 48 57.87 39.56 -5.21
N ALA A 49 58.96 38.84 -5.47
CA ALA A 49 59.99 38.52 -4.51
C ALA A 49 60.69 39.78 -3.96
N ARG A 50 60.66 39.96 -2.63
CA ARG A 50 61.68 40.70 -1.89
C ARG A 50 62.16 39.84 -0.73
N ARG A 51 63.48 39.71 -0.63
CA ARG A 51 64.20 39.10 0.48
C ARG A 51 63.83 39.80 1.79
N SER A 52 63.16 39.08 2.67
CA SER A 52 63.12 39.36 4.10
C SER A 52 63.02 38.02 4.83
N ALA A 53 63.83 37.87 5.87
CA ALA A 53 64.09 36.64 6.58
C ALA A 53 62.80 35.89 6.94
N PHE A 54 62.67 34.64 6.50
CA PHE A 54 61.64 33.73 6.98
C PHE A 54 61.95 33.38 8.45
N ARG A 55 61.29 34.08 9.37
CA ARG A 55 61.15 33.62 10.75
C ARG A 55 60.21 32.40 10.71
N PHE A 56 60.74 31.22 11.01
CA PHE A 56 59.91 30.04 11.29
C PHE A 56 59.11 30.30 12.57
N GLU A 57 57.92 30.88 12.44
CA GLU A 57 56.94 30.77 13.51
C GLU A 57 56.34 29.37 13.44
N ARG A 58 56.60 28.58 14.49
CA ARG A 58 55.82 27.39 14.78
C ARG A 58 54.36 27.83 14.96
N VAL A 59 53.54 27.70 13.92
CA VAL A 59 52.09 27.70 14.06
C VAL A 59 51.76 26.48 14.91
N LYS A 60 51.50 26.70 16.21
CA LYS A 60 50.95 25.67 17.07
C LYS A 60 49.66 25.17 16.39
N PRO A 61 49.44 23.86 16.24
CA PRO A 61 48.17 23.37 15.73
C PRO A 61 47.07 23.91 16.64
N GLY A 62 46.22 24.78 16.10
CA GLY A 62 45.09 25.33 16.83
C GLY A 62 44.20 24.19 17.29
N ARG A 63 44.11 23.98 18.61
CA ARG A 63 43.29 22.95 19.27
C ARG A 63 41.80 23.04 18.88
N ASP A 64 41.36 24.16 18.34
CA ASP A 64 39.94 24.49 18.24
C ASP A 64 39.25 23.92 16.98
N ARG A 65 39.97 23.67 15.88
CA ARG A 65 39.37 23.09 14.66
C ARG A 65 39.09 21.59 14.77
N LEU A 66 39.94 20.85 15.50
CA LEU A 66 39.72 19.41 15.76
C LEU A 66 38.57 19.18 16.74
N ALA A 67 38.40 20.06 17.74
CA ALA A 67 37.31 19.95 18.71
C ALA A 67 35.92 20.15 18.08
N GLY A 68 35.77 21.11 17.16
CA GLY A 68 34.53 21.34 16.42
C GLY A 68 34.14 20.17 15.50
N SER A 69 35.13 19.61 14.77
CA SER A 69 34.94 18.42 13.93
C SER A 69 34.55 17.19 14.75
N MET A 70 35.25 16.91 15.86
CA MET A 70 34.97 15.78 16.74
C MET A 70 33.62 15.91 17.47
N CYS A 71 33.17 17.14 17.77
CA CYS A 71 31.87 17.41 18.37
C CYS A 71 30.72 17.04 17.42
N ASN A 72 30.84 17.38 16.13
CA ASN A 72 29.83 17.02 15.13
C ASN A 72 29.79 15.51 14.86
N THR A 73 30.95 14.84 14.75
CA THR A 73 30.99 13.38 14.57
C THR A 73 30.34 12.64 15.75
N LYS A 74 30.62 13.05 16.99
CA LYS A 74 29.99 12.45 18.19
C LYS A 74 28.48 12.66 18.22
N LYS A 75 27.98 13.81 17.74
CA LYS A 75 26.53 14.06 17.64
C LYS A 75 25.87 13.16 16.59
N ILE A 76 26.51 12.95 15.45
CA ILE A 76 26.00 12.08 14.37
C ILE A 76 25.94 10.62 14.85
N ILE A 77 27.01 10.12 15.49
CA ILE A 77 27.06 8.75 16.04
C ILE A 77 25.94 8.53 17.05
N ARG A 78 25.80 9.45 18.03
CA ARG A 78 24.74 9.37 19.05
C ARG A 78 23.33 9.44 18.46
N LYS A 79 23.13 10.15 17.36
CA LYS A 79 21.85 10.19 16.65
C LYS A 79 21.58 8.83 15.98
N GLY A 80 22.58 8.26 15.30
CA GLY A 80 22.48 6.92 14.70
C GLY A 80 22.17 5.83 15.72
N GLU A 81 22.87 5.82 16.86
CA GLU A 81 22.60 4.90 17.98
C GLU A 81 21.16 5.04 18.50
N ARG A 82 20.65 6.27 18.60
CA ARG A 82 19.27 6.53 19.06
C ARG A 82 18.23 6.00 18.08
N GLU A 83 18.38 6.25 16.78
CA GLU A 83 17.41 5.75 15.79
C GLU A 83 17.46 4.22 15.70
N MET A 84 18.65 3.61 15.71
CA MET A 84 18.79 2.16 15.76
C MET A 84 18.11 1.54 16.99
N ASN A 85 18.19 2.18 18.16
CA ASN A 85 17.47 1.71 19.35
C ASN A 85 15.95 1.78 19.20
N LYS A 86 15.41 2.79 18.52
CA LYS A 86 13.98 2.86 18.22
C LYS A 86 13.56 1.77 17.23
N ASP A 87 14.37 1.53 16.19
CA ASP A 87 14.10 0.49 15.21
C ASP A 87 14.13 -0.91 15.84
N ILE A 88 15.08 -1.18 16.73
CA ILE A 88 15.14 -2.43 17.51
C ILE A 88 13.89 -2.56 18.39
N GLN A 89 13.47 -1.49 19.05
CA GLN A 89 12.27 -1.50 19.89
C GLN A 89 11.01 -1.78 19.06
N PHE A 90 10.88 -1.12 17.89
CA PHE A 90 9.80 -1.40 16.93
C PHE A 90 9.79 -2.87 16.49
N LEU A 91 10.95 -3.43 16.16
CA LEU A 91 11.06 -4.83 15.73
C LEU A 91 10.71 -5.83 16.84
N LYS A 92 11.00 -5.50 18.11
CA LYS A 92 10.57 -6.29 19.27
C LYS A 92 9.06 -6.28 19.42
N GLU A 93 8.43 -5.12 19.31
CA GLU A 93 6.97 -4.95 19.38
C GLU A 93 6.28 -5.70 18.25
N LEU A 94 6.75 -5.50 17.01
CA LEU A 94 6.27 -6.22 15.83
C LEU A 94 6.42 -7.73 15.98
N GLN A 95 7.56 -8.23 16.48
CA GLN A 95 7.76 -9.67 16.70
C GLN A 95 6.74 -10.24 17.69
N GLN A 96 6.46 -9.54 18.79
CA GLN A 96 5.46 -10.00 19.75
C GLN A 96 4.10 -10.12 19.10
N GLU A 97 3.68 -9.08 18.36
CA GLU A 97 2.40 -9.06 17.67
C GLU A 97 2.30 -10.18 16.61
N LEU A 98 3.34 -10.40 15.80
CA LEU A 98 3.37 -11.48 14.81
C LEU A 98 3.14 -12.87 15.42
N LYS A 99 3.64 -13.10 16.65
CA LYS A 99 3.51 -14.37 17.38
C LYS A 99 2.14 -14.56 18.02
N THR A 100 1.49 -13.48 18.45
CA THR A 100 0.29 -13.54 19.29
C THR A 100 -1.01 -13.19 18.57
N GLN A 101 -0.93 -12.49 17.43
CA GLN A 101 -2.12 -12.10 16.68
C GLN A 101 -2.93 -13.32 16.23
N GLU A 102 -4.23 -13.10 16.03
CA GLU A 102 -5.14 -14.08 15.44
C GLU A 102 -4.65 -14.52 14.06
N ILE A 103 -4.97 -15.74 13.65
CA ILE A 103 -4.53 -16.30 12.36
C ILE A 103 -5.65 -16.40 11.32
N ASP A 104 -6.90 -16.16 11.72
CA ASP A 104 -8.12 -16.28 10.89
C ASP A 104 -8.13 -17.55 10.00
N CYS A 105 -7.78 -18.68 10.62
CA CYS A 105 -7.68 -20.00 9.97
C CYS A 105 -6.70 -20.07 8.78
N GLN A 106 -5.76 -19.14 8.68
CA GLN A 106 -4.81 -19.04 7.57
C GLN A 106 -3.42 -19.62 7.90
N ALA A 107 -2.76 -20.21 6.89
CA ALA A 107 -1.43 -20.80 7.04
C ALA A 107 -0.31 -19.73 6.95
N ALA A 108 0.87 -20.02 7.53
CA ALA A 108 2.05 -19.17 7.33
C ALA A 108 2.62 -19.36 5.91
N PRO A 109 3.31 -18.35 5.32
CA PRO A 109 3.44 -16.96 5.78
C PRO A 109 2.17 -16.13 5.55
N ARG A 110 1.71 -15.43 6.59
CA ARG A 110 0.49 -14.62 6.56
C ARG A 110 0.79 -13.15 6.37
N PHE A 111 -0.09 -12.45 5.68
CA PHE A 111 -0.20 -11.01 5.71
C PHE A 111 -1.68 -10.64 5.70
N TRP A 112 -1.97 -9.39 6.03
CA TRP A 112 -3.32 -8.86 6.10
C TRP A 112 -3.60 -7.95 4.93
N THR A 113 -4.84 -8.01 4.45
CA THR A 113 -5.43 -7.08 3.51
C THR A 113 -6.83 -6.73 4.01
N LEU A 114 -7.61 -6.01 3.20
CA LEU A 114 -9.01 -5.73 3.50
C LEU A 114 -9.89 -6.52 2.53
N MET A 115 -11.03 -6.98 3.02
CA MET A 115 -12.13 -7.49 2.20
C MET A 115 -13.29 -6.53 2.30
N ASP A 116 -13.83 -6.15 1.15
CA ASP A 116 -14.99 -5.27 1.03
C ASP A 116 -15.98 -5.86 0.02
N TYR A 117 -17.13 -5.23 -0.11
CA TYR A 117 -18.27 -5.74 -0.88
C TYR A 117 -18.73 -4.72 -1.90
N LYS A 118 -19.22 -5.21 -3.03
CA LYS A 118 -19.81 -4.35 -4.07
C LYS A 118 -20.90 -5.10 -4.81
N TRP A 119 -21.85 -4.33 -5.31
CA TRP A 119 -22.88 -4.82 -6.21
C TRP A 119 -22.33 -4.89 -7.63
N VAL A 120 -22.54 -6.02 -8.28
CA VAL A 120 -22.19 -6.24 -9.70
C VAL A 120 -23.37 -6.83 -10.44
N VAL A 121 -23.45 -6.52 -11.73
CA VAL A 121 -24.47 -7.11 -12.61
C VAL A 121 -24.22 -8.60 -12.77
N THR A 122 -25.28 -9.39 -12.65
CA THR A 122 -25.27 -10.83 -12.81
C THR A 122 -26.41 -11.32 -13.70
N ALA A 123 -26.51 -12.64 -13.87
CA ALA A 123 -27.58 -13.26 -14.63
C ALA A 123 -28.84 -13.47 -13.79
N GLU A 124 -29.99 -13.55 -14.47
CA GLU A 124 -31.25 -13.96 -13.88
C GLU A 124 -31.10 -15.31 -13.14
N GLY A 125 -31.72 -15.43 -11.96
CA GLY A 125 -31.63 -16.61 -11.09
C GLY A 125 -30.36 -16.72 -10.23
N HIS A 126 -29.39 -15.81 -10.38
CA HIS A 126 -28.17 -15.75 -9.58
C HIS A 126 -28.03 -14.48 -8.72
N HIS A 127 -29.03 -13.60 -8.76
CA HIS A 127 -28.99 -12.32 -8.07
C HIS A 127 -29.43 -12.42 -6.61
N ASP A 128 -28.90 -11.51 -5.81
CA ASP A 128 -29.39 -11.27 -4.45
C ASP A 128 -30.48 -10.19 -4.45
N ARG A 129 -30.51 -9.32 -5.47
CA ARG A 129 -31.53 -8.30 -5.66
C ARG A 129 -31.75 -7.92 -7.12
N ILE A 130 -32.84 -7.21 -7.35
CA ILE A 130 -33.14 -6.56 -8.63
C ILE A 130 -33.16 -5.05 -8.50
N SER A 131 -32.74 -4.38 -9.57
CA SER A 131 -32.70 -2.93 -9.68
C SER A 131 -33.22 -2.48 -11.05
N LEU A 132 -33.85 -1.31 -11.08
CA LEU A 132 -34.22 -0.62 -12.32
C LEU A 132 -33.15 0.40 -12.69
N PHE A 133 -32.70 0.36 -13.93
CA PHE A 133 -31.78 1.34 -14.50
C PHE A 133 -32.53 2.30 -15.41
N PHE A 134 -32.58 3.57 -15.01
CA PHE A 134 -33.19 4.65 -15.78
C PHE A 134 -32.15 5.28 -16.71
N MET A 135 -32.40 5.28 -18.02
CA MET A 135 -31.44 5.80 -19.00
C MET A 135 -31.24 7.32 -18.89
N ASP A 136 -32.31 8.06 -18.65
CA ASP A 136 -32.29 9.52 -18.55
C ASP A 136 -31.35 10.01 -17.44
N ASP A 137 -31.38 9.32 -16.31
CA ASP A 137 -30.60 9.67 -15.11
C ASP A 137 -29.28 8.92 -14.99
N CYS A 138 -29.09 7.86 -15.80
CA CYS A 138 -27.98 6.91 -15.69
C CYS A 138 -27.81 6.35 -14.26
N LYS A 139 -28.92 6.05 -13.59
CA LYS A 139 -28.96 5.56 -12.21
C LYS A 139 -29.68 4.23 -12.11
N ALA A 140 -29.15 3.37 -11.23
CA ALA A 140 -29.84 2.17 -10.78
C ALA A 140 -30.52 2.44 -9.43
N VAL A 141 -31.77 2.02 -9.28
CA VAL A 141 -32.53 2.08 -8.03
C VAL A 141 -33.08 0.68 -7.74
N ILE A 142 -33.01 0.25 -6.49
CA ILE A 142 -33.53 -1.05 -6.06
C ILE A 142 -35.06 -1.03 -6.23
N VAL A 143 -35.63 -2.05 -6.88
CA VAL A 143 -37.06 -2.06 -7.25
C VAL A 143 -37.96 -1.94 -6.03
N GLU A 144 -37.67 -2.70 -4.98
CA GLU A 144 -38.46 -2.69 -3.75
C GLU A 144 -38.44 -1.32 -3.05
N GLU A 145 -37.29 -0.67 -2.99
CA GLU A 145 -37.16 0.67 -2.40
C GLU A 145 -37.89 1.71 -3.25
N TYR A 146 -37.78 1.62 -4.56
CA TYR A 146 -38.46 2.52 -5.50
C TYR A 146 -39.99 2.45 -5.38
N ILE A 147 -40.54 1.25 -5.26
CA ILE A 147 -41.98 1.02 -5.07
C ILE A 147 -42.44 1.56 -3.71
N GLU A 148 -41.68 1.33 -2.65
CA GLU A 148 -42.00 1.87 -1.32
C GLU A 148 -41.99 3.42 -1.34
N ASP A 149 -41.05 4.03 -2.05
CA ASP A 149 -40.97 5.49 -2.18
C ASP A 149 -42.18 6.06 -2.95
N ILE A 150 -42.67 5.36 -3.98
CA ILE A 150 -43.92 5.71 -4.69
C ILE A 150 -45.12 5.59 -3.76
N ILE A 151 -45.28 4.44 -3.09
CA ILE A 151 -46.44 4.15 -2.24
C ILE A 151 -46.50 5.10 -1.03
N SER A 152 -45.34 5.44 -0.45
CA SER A 152 -45.24 6.36 0.68
C SER A 152 -45.35 7.84 0.28
N GLY A 153 -45.37 8.13 -1.02
CA GLY A 153 -45.45 9.49 -1.57
C GLY A 153 -44.15 10.29 -1.39
N GLN A 154 -43.02 9.62 -1.16
CA GLN A 154 -41.70 10.25 -1.14
C GLN A 154 -41.22 10.60 -2.55
N LEU A 155 -41.75 9.88 -3.55
CA LEU A 155 -41.48 10.12 -4.96
C LEU A 155 -42.75 10.64 -5.65
N GLU A 156 -42.70 11.88 -6.13
CA GLU A 156 -43.84 12.50 -6.84
C GLU A 156 -43.85 12.06 -8.31
N HIS A 157 -44.72 11.11 -8.62
CA HIS A 157 -45.13 10.81 -10.00
C HIS A 157 -46.55 11.29 -10.25
N GLU A 158 -46.89 11.61 -11.51
CA GLU A 158 -48.26 11.93 -11.93
C GLU A 158 -49.17 10.69 -11.97
N LEU A 159 -49.24 9.96 -10.85
CA LEU A 159 -50.07 8.78 -10.68
C LEU A 159 -51.38 9.15 -9.99
N THR A 160 -52.48 8.54 -10.43
CA THR A 160 -53.76 8.67 -9.74
C THR A 160 -53.78 7.81 -8.47
N GLU A 161 -54.64 8.15 -7.50
CA GLU A 161 -54.82 7.34 -6.29
C GLU A 161 -55.19 5.88 -6.62
N GLU A 162 -55.96 5.66 -7.70
CA GLU A 162 -56.32 4.33 -8.20
C GLU A 162 -55.09 3.53 -8.64
N ARG A 163 -54.13 4.16 -9.33
CA ARG A 163 -52.89 3.51 -9.76
C ARG A 163 -51.95 3.19 -8.61
N ILE A 164 -51.89 4.05 -7.61
CA ILE A 164 -51.12 3.79 -6.39
C ILE A 164 -51.71 2.60 -5.64
N GLU A 165 -53.05 2.47 -5.58
CA GLU A 165 -53.70 1.33 -4.94
C GLU A 165 -53.49 0.02 -5.72
N GLU A 166 -53.54 0.07 -7.06
CA GLU A 166 -53.17 -1.07 -7.92
C GLU A 166 -51.73 -1.52 -7.67
N LEU A 167 -50.76 -0.59 -7.60
CA LEU A 167 -49.37 -0.92 -7.32
C LEU A 167 -49.20 -1.58 -5.94
N LYS A 168 -49.96 -1.14 -4.91
CA LYS A 168 -49.94 -1.78 -3.59
C LYS A 168 -50.47 -3.22 -3.65
N GLU A 169 -51.55 -3.45 -4.39
CA GLU A 169 -52.10 -4.80 -4.57
C GLU A 169 -51.10 -5.69 -5.33
N MET A 170 -50.52 -5.19 -6.43
CA MET A 170 -49.51 -5.91 -7.18
C MET A 170 -48.30 -6.25 -6.32
N ARG A 171 -47.82 -5.34 -5.46
CA ARG A 171 -46.68 -5.63 -4.58
C ARG A 171 -46.93 -6.85 -3.68
N GLU A 172 -48.18 -7.12 -3.29
CA GLU A 172 -48.52 -8.25 -2.42
C GLU A 172 -48.64 -9.58 -3.17
N TYR A 173 -49.08 -9.57 -4.44
CA TYR A 173 -49.47 -10.79 -5.18
C TYR A 173 -48.67 -11.07 -6.46
N GLU A 174 -48.02 -10.07 -7.04
CA GLU A 174 -47.30 -10.19 -8.30
C GLU A 174 -45.82 -10.50 -8.10
N SER A 175 -45.22 -11.02 -9.18
CA SER A 175 -43.77 -11.18 -9.27
C SER A 175 -43.07 -9.83 -9.43
N GLU A 176 -41.80 -9.79 -9.03
CA GLU A 176 -40.89 -8.68 -9.27
C GLU A 176 -40.87 -8.21 -10.75
N GLU A 177 -40.94 -9.14 -11.71
CA GLU A 177 -41.01 -8.81 -13.13
C GLU A 177 -42.32 -8.11 -13.51
N GLY A 178 -43.43 -8.53 -12.90
CA GLY A 178 -44.74 -7.88 -13.10
C GLY A 178 -44.75 -6.45 -12.57
N LEU A 179 -44.09 -6.20 -11.43
CA LEU A 179 -43.91 -4.86 -10.88
C LEU A 179 -43.07 -3.97 -11.80
N VAL A 180 -42.00 -4.52 -12.37
CA VAL A 180 -41.15 -3.81 -13.33
C VAL A 180 -41.92 -3.43 -14.59
N GLU A 181 -42.74 -4.34 -15.12
CA GLU A 181 -43.55 -4.05 -16.31
C GLU A 181 -44.59 -2.96 -16.02
N TRP A 182 -45.22 -2.98 -14.84
CA TRP A 182 -46.12 -1.90 -14.42
C TRP A 182 -45.41 -0.54 -14.38
N ILE A 183 -44.17 -0.49 -13.88
CA ILE A 183 -43.38 0.75 -13.83
C ILE A 183 -43.11 1.26 -15.25
N LYS A 184 -42.77 0.39 -16.20
CA LYS A 184 -42.59 0.78 -17.60
C LYS A 184 -43.85 1.34 -18.25
N GLU A 185 -45.00 0.73 -17.96
CA GLU A 185 -46.27 1.13 -18.55
C GLU A 185 -46.84 2.44 -17.96
N ASN A 186 -46.54 2.73 -16.68
CA ASN A 186 -47.18 3.82 -15.95
C ASN A 186 -46.24 4.97 -15.57
N ILE A 187 -44.92 4.78 -15.60
CA ILE A 187 -43.94 5.78 -15.14
C ILE A 187 -42.94 6.12 -16.24
N ASP A 188 -42.12 5.16 -16.66
CA ASP A 188 -41.01 5.40 -17.60
C ASP A 188 -40.68 4.13 -18.37
N ASP A 189 -40.92 4.15 -19.68
CA ASP A 189 -40.68 3.01 -20.57
C ASP A 189 -39.21 2.84 -20.97
N ASP A 190 -38.34 3.83 -20.71
CA ASP A 190 -36.88 3.78 -20.95
C ASP A 190 -36.10 3.37 -19.68
N CYS A 191 -36.65 2.40 -18.95
CA CYS A 191 -35.97 1.74 -17.84
C CYS A 191 -35.72 0.25 -18.12
N TYR A 192 -34.61 -0.28 -17.59
CA TYR A 192 -34.17 -1.67 -17.81
C TYR A 192 -34.01 -2.39 -16.49
N LEU A 193 -34.46 -3.65 -16.45
CA LEU A 193 -34.24 -4.53 -15.31
C LEU A 193 -32.78 -4.99 -15.29
N ILE A 194 -32.15 -4.86 -14.12
CA ILE A 194 -30.81 -5.34 -13.85
C ILE A 194 -30.84 -6.26 -12.64
N TYR A 195 -30.22 -7.43 -12.81
CA TYR A 195 -29.98 -8.40 -11.76
C TYR A 195 -28.63 -8.11 -11.11
N GLU A 196 -28.58 -8.00 -9.79
CA GLU A 196 -27.35 -7.70 -9.06
C GLU A 196 -27.06 -8.74 -7.97
N GLU A 197 -25.79 -9.11 -7.84
CA GLU A 197 -25.29 -9.91 -6.73
C GLU A 197 -24.26 -9.11 -5.94
N GLU A 198 -24.21 -9.34 -4.62
CA GLU A 198 -23.19 -8.75 -3.76
C GLU A 198 -21.95 -9.64 -3.75
N VAL A 199 -20.86 -9.15 -4.34
CA VAL A 199 -19.60 -9.88 -4.38
C VAL A 199 -18.60 -9.29 -3.39
N SER A 200 -17.95 -10.19 -2.64
CA SER A 200 -16.76 -9.83 -1.89
C SER A 200 -15.56 -9.68 -2.81
N PHE A 201 -14.70 -8.72 -2.50
CA PHE A 201 -13.44 -8.53 -3.21
C PHE A 201 -12.33 -8.14 -2.24
N ILE A 202 -11.10 -8.50 -2.62
CA ILE A 202 -9.91 -8.04 -1.91
C ILE A 202 -9.62 -6.62 -2.36
N VAL A 203 -9.55 -5.69 -1.40
CA VAL A 203 -9.17 -4.30 -1.66
C VAL A 203 -7.75 -4.26 -2.24
N GLN A 204 -7.59 -3.50 -3.31
CA GLN A 204 -6.32 -3.36 -4.00
C GLN A 204 -5.41 -2.41 -3.24
N ASP A 205 -4.10 -2.54 -3.46
CA ASP A 205 -3.06 -1.68 -2.87
C ASP A 205 -3.01 -1.68 -1.33
N THR A 206 -3.61 -2.70 -0.69
CA THR A 206 -3.55 -2.92 0.75
C THR A 206 -2.70 -4.15 1.08
N MET A 207 -1.71 -3.95 1.96
CA MET A 207 -0.90 -5.02 2.54
C MET A 207 -0.39 -4.57 3.90
N PHE A 208 -0.68 -5.37 4.92
CA PHE A 208 -0.27 -5.11 6.30
C PHE A 208 0.38 -6.36 6.88
N LEU A 209 1.35 -6.17 7.79
CA LEU A 209 1.99 -7.30 8.48
C LEU A 209 1.16 -7.77 9.67
N THR A 210 0.34 -6.88 10.25
CA THR A 210 -0.46 -7.17 11.43
C THR A 210 -1.94 -6.85 11.22
N LYS A 211 -2.79 -7.56 11.96
CA LYS A 211 -4.25 -7.33 11.94
C LYS A 211 -4.59 -5.96 12.49
N GLU A 212 -3.86 -5.50 13.50
CA GLU A 212 -4.10 -4.21 14.14
C GLU A 212 -3.84 -3.04 13.19
N ASP A 213 -2.74 -3.10 12.42
CA ASP A 213 -2.46 -2.10 11.38
C ASP A 213 -3.59 -2.04 10.34
N ALA A 214 -4.13 -3.19 9.93
CA ALA A 214 -5.25 -3.26 9.00
C ALA A 214 -6.55 -2.68 9.59
N LYS A 215 -6.84 -2.91 10.88
CA LYS A 215 -7.99 -2.31 11.56
C LYS A 215 -7.85 -0.80 11.66
N LYS A 216 -6.68 -0.33 12.09
CA LYS A 216 -6.38 1.09 12.18
C LYS A 216 -6.54 1.79 10.84
N HIS A 217 -6.10 1.13 9.76
CA HIS A 217 -6.31 1.64 8.41
C HIS A 217 -7.79 1.81 8.07
N ILE A 218 -8.65 0.85 8.42
CA ILE A 218 -10.11 0.97 8.24
C ILE A 218 -10.66 2.14 9.07
N GLU A 219 -10.25 2.29 10.32
CA GLU A 219 -10.71 3.38 11.21
C GLU A 219 -10.34 4.76 10.65
N ASP A 220 -9.10 4.92 10.21
CA ASP A 220 -8.57 6.19 9.72
C ASP A 220 -9.12 6.53 8.31
N ASN A 221 -9.53 5.52 7.52
CA ASN A 221 -9.91 5.66 6.11
C ASN A 221 -11.32 5.14 5.77
N GLY A 222 -12.22 4.98 6.75
CA GLY A 222 -13.51 4.30 6.56
C GLY A 222 -14.42 4.92 5.50
N HIS A 223 -14.23 6.19 5.15
CA HIS A 223 -14.95 6.87 4.08
C HIS A 223 -14.61 6.41 2.65
N HIS A 224 -13.55 5.62 2.49
CA HIS A 224 -13.17 5.00 1.21
C HIS A 224 -13.77 3.61 0.99
N TYR A 225 -14.48 3.08 1.98
CA TYR A 225 -14.94 1.69 2.00
C TYR A 225 -16.44 1.60 2.28
N THR A 226 -17.03 0.44 2.01
CA THR A 226 -18.39 0.18 2.49
C THR A 226 -18.38 -0.08 3.99
N LYS A 227 -19.56 -0.04 4.62
CA LYS A 227 -19.72 -0.37 6.05
C LYS A 227 -19.40 -1.84 6.38
N GLN A 228 -19.29 -2.70 5.37
CA GLN A 228 -19.02 -4.13 5.53
C GLN A 228 -17.53 -4.46 5.47
N VAL A 229 -16.67 -3.47 5.21
CA VAL A 229 -15.21 -3.68 5.13
C VAL A 229 -14.67 -4.28 6.43
N HIS A 230 -13.78 -5.25 6.29
CA HIS A 230 -13.13 -5.89 7.42
C HIS A 230 -11.73 -6.39 7.06
N THR A 231 -10.93 -6.68 8.08
CA THR A 231 -9.60 -7.25 7.92
C THR A 231 -9.69 -8.67 7.36
N TYR A 232 -8.81 -9.01 6.42
CA TYR A 232 -8.79 -10.32 5.77
C TYR A 232 -7.37 -10.90 5.74
N ALA A 233 -7.20 -12.11 6.27
CA ALA A 233 -5.91 -12.79 6.31
C ALA A 233 -5.64 -13.57 5.01
N MET A 234 -4.50 -13.29 4.38
CA MET A 234 -4.02 -13.99 3.19
C MET A 234 -2.74 -14.76 3.46
N THR A 235 -2.60 -15.92 2.82
CA THR A 235 -1.31 -16.63 2.76
C THR A 235 -0.52 -16.13 1.55
N ALA A 236 0.74 -15.73 1.78
CA ALA A 236 1.71 -15.51 0.72
C ALA A 236 2.17 -16.87 0.15
N TRP A 237 1.28 -17.50 -0.61
CA TRP A 237 1.44 -18.88 -1.08
C TRP A 237 2.60 -19.01 -2.07
N ARG A 238 3.45 -20.02 -1.87
CA ARG A 238 4.65 -20.29 -2.68
C ARG A 238 5.58 -19.08 -2.79
N SER A 239 5.75 -18.34 -1.69
CA SER A 239 6.69 -17.22 -1.58
C SER A 239 7.81 -17.51 -0.56
N PRO A 240 8.87 -18.23 -0.94
CA PRO A 240 9.94 -18.62 -0.01
C PRO A 240 10.70 -17.44 0.61
N LYS A 241 10.76 -16.31 -0.09
CA LYS A 241 11.42 -15.10 0.42
C LYS A 241 10.59 -14.43 1.52
N VAL A 242 9.27 -14.38 1.37
CA VAL A 242 8.37 -13.84 2.40
C VAL A 242 8.36 -14.77 3.61
N GLU A 243 8.27 -16.08 3.38
CA GLU A 243 8.39 -17.09 4.44
C GLU A 243 9.68 -16.92 5.23
N ARG A 244 10.82 -16.83 4.54
CA ARG A 244 12.12 -16.62 5.20
C ARG A 244 12.15 -15.31 5.97
N LEU A 245 11.61 -14.21 5.43
CA LEU A 245 11.58 -12.92 6.11
C LEU A 245 10.74 -12.97 7.40
N LEU A 246 9.51 -13.46 7.34
CA LEU A 246 8.64 -13.54 8.52
C LEU A 246 9.22 -14.50 9.57
N ASN A 247 9.77 -15.64 9.16
CA ASN A 247 10.45 -16.55 10.09
C ASN A 247 11.63 -15.87 10.79
N ILE A 248 12.41 -15.04 10.09
CA ILE A 248 13.50 -14.28 10.71
C ILE A 248 12.94 -13.29 11.74
N LEU A 249 11.87 -12.55 11.40
CA LEU A 249 11.23 -11.60 12.30
C LEU A 249 10.67 -12.29 13.55
N GLU A 250 10.14 -13.50 13.42
CA GLU A 250 9.60 -14.27 14.55
C GLU A 250 10.70 -14.91 15.42
N ILE A 251 11.84 -15.35 14.86
CA ILE A 251 12.82 -16.17 15.59
C ILE A 251 13.97 -15.35 16.19
N ILE A 252 14.36 -14.21 15.59
CA ILE A 252 15.51 -13.43 16.06
C ILE A 252 15.38 -13.06 17.55
N ASP A 253 16.46 -13.25 18.32
CA ASP A 253 16.60 -12.70 19.67
C ASP A 253 17.12 -11.26 19.60
N TRP A 254 16.19 -10.30 19.65
CA TRP A 254 16.51 -8.87 19.63
C TRP A 254 17.25 -8.38 20.88
N GLU A 255 17.23 -9.11 22.01
CA GLU A 255 18.01 -8.76 23.19
C GLU A 255 19.52 -8.97 22.97
N SER A 256 19.86 -9.94 22.12
CA SER A 256 21.26 -10.21 21.74
C SER A 256 21.87 -9.13 20.83
N ILE A 257 21.05 -8.28 20.22
CA ILE A 257 21.45 -7.25 19.24
C ILE A 257 21.83 -5.91 19.95
N SER A 258 22.20 -5.99 21.23
CA SER A 258 22.67 -4.85 22.04
C SER A 258 23.70 -3.98 21.30
N THR A 259 23.35 -2.71 21.11
CA THR A 259 24.26 -1.68 20.64
C THR A 259 25.07 -1.19 21.84
N LYS A 260 26.35 -1.53 21.86
CA LYS A 260 27.32 -0.97 22.82
C LYS A 260 27.54 0.52 22.58
#